data_AF-V9TU37-F1
#
_entry.id   AF-V9TU37-F1
#
_cell.length_a   1.000
_cell.length_b   1.000
_cell.length_c   1.000
_cell.angle_alpha   90.00
_cell.angle_beta   90.00
_cell.angle_gamma   90.00
#
_symmetry.space_group_name_H-M   'P 1'
#
loop_
_entity.id
_entity.type
_entity.pdbx_description
1 polymer ?
#
loop_
_entity_poly.entity_id
_entity_poly.type
_entity_poly.pdbx_seq_one_letter_code
_entity_poly.pdbx_strand_id
1 'polypeptide(L)'
;MESITKIIADFEKRINDLQRDNDGLKQTLLHVSTTVEALGEKVSMLEKGLATKADITHVQLINKQSEIIKKINDSKSIPMDCKVGLSLDGRVVAESIVEHTADSI
;
A
#
# COMPACT_ATOMS: atom_id res chain seq x y z
N MET A 1 6.01 33.79 -67.65
CA MET A 1 7.07 33.44 -66.68
C MET A 1 6.70 33.90 -65.27
N GLU A 2 6.28 35.16 -65.10
CA GLU A 2 5.92 35.76 -63.79
C GLU A 2 4.87 34.98 -62.97
N SER A 3 3.90 34.33 -63.62
CA SER A 3 2.87 33.52 -62.93
C SER A 3 3.42 32.23 -62.33
N ILE A 4 4.38 31.57 -62.97
CA ILE A 4 5.00 30.33 -62.47
C ILE A 4 5.89 30.66 -61.27
N THR A 5 6.62 31.78 -61.31
CA THR A 5 7.45 32.24 -60.18
C THR A 5 6.63 32.50 -58.92
N LYS A 6 5.45 33.10 -59.04
CA LYS A 6 4.54 33.33 -57.89
C LYS A 6 4.03 32.02 -57.30
N ILE A 7 3.71 31.03 -58.14
CA ILE A 7 3.27 29.70 -57.70
C ILE A 7 4.41 28.98 -56.95
N ILE A 8 5.64 29.04 -57.46
CA ILE A 8 6.81 28.44 -56.80
C ILE A 8 7.03 29.05 -55.42
N ALA A 9 7.00 30.39 -55.32
CA ALA A 9 7.17 31.07 -54.04
C ALA A 9 6.08 30.72 -53.01
N ASP A 10 4.82 30.54 -53.45
CA ASP A 10 3.74 30.07 -52.56
C ASP A 10 4.01 28.65 -52.05
N PHE A 11 4.44 27.75 -52.93
CA PHE A 11 4.79 26.39 -52.54
C PHE A 11 5.99 26.34 -51.59
N GLU A 12 7.04 27.12 -51.84
CA GLU A 12 8.19 27.22 -50.94
C GLU A 12 7.76 27.67 -49.54
N LYS A 13 6.91 28.70 -49.47
CA LYS A 13 6.38 29.18 -48.19
C LYS A 13 5.60 28.08 -47.46
N ARG A 14 4.68 27.39 -48.15
CA ARG A 14 3.86 26.33 -47.56
C ARG A 14 4.69 25.13 -47.10
N ILE A 15 5.74 24.77 -47.86
CA ILE A 15 6.67 23.71 -47.48
C ILE A 15 7.44 24.10 -46.22
N ASN A 16 7.93 25.34 -46.14
CA ASN A 16 8.64 25.84 -44.96
C ASN A 16 7.74 25.89 -43.72
N ASP A 17 6.48 26.33 -43.87
CA ASP A 17 5.50 26.31 -42.79
C ASP A 17 5.22 24.88 -42.30
N LEU A 18 5.00 23.93 -43.23
CA LEU A 18 4.79 22.51 -42.87
C LEU A 18 6.01 21.88 -42.19
N GLN A 19 7.23 22.24 -42.61
CA GLN A 19 8.46 21.76 -41.96
C GLN A 19 8.55 22.27 -40.52
N ARG A 20 8.30 23.57 -40.31
CA ARG A 20 8.29 24.17 -38.97
C ARG A 20 7.25 23.50 -38.07
N ASP A 21 6.04 23.28 -38.58
CA ASP A 21 4.97 22.65 -37.81
C ASP A 21 5.30 21.19 -37.47
N ASN A 22 5.87 20.44 -38.42
CA ASN A 22 6.31 19.06 -38.18
C ASN A 22 7.41 18.98 -37.10
N ASP A 23 8.36 19.90 -37.12
CA ASP A 23 9.43 19.95 -36.10
C ASP A 23 8.86 20.34 -34.73
N GLY A 24 7.90 21.26 -34.67
CA GLY A 24 7.16 21.59 -33.45
C GLY A 24 6.39 20.40 -32.88
N LEU A 25 5.73 19.61 -33.75
CA LEU A 25 5.01 18.41 -33.36
C LEU A 25 5.96 17.33 -32.81
N LYS A 26 7.12 17.11 -33.45
CA LYS A 26 8.13 16.17 -32.94
C LYS A 26 8.64 16.56 -31.56
N GLN A 27 8.91 17.84 -31.32
CA GLN A 27 9.34 18.33 -30.01
C GLN A 27 8.25 18.13 -28.95
N THR A 28 7.00 18.44 -29.30
CA THR A 28 5.86 18.23 -28.39
C THR A 28 5.68 16.74 -28.06
N LEU A 29 5.75 15.87 -29.06
CA LEU A 29 5.63 14.42 -28.87
C LEU A 29 6.74 13.86 -27.98
N LEU A 30 7.98 14.34 -28.17
CA LEU A 30 9.11 13.95 -27.33
C LEU A 30 8.87 14.36 -25.87
N HIS A 31 8.47 15.61 -25.65
CA HIS A 31 8.17 16.13 -24.31
C HIS A 31 7.04 15.35 -23.61
N VAL A 32 5.96 15.07 -24.33
CA VAL A 32 4.84 14.25 -23.81
C VAL A 32 5.32 12.84 -23.48
N SER A 33 6.11 12.21 -24.33
CA SER A 33 6.65 10.87 -24.09
C SER A 33 7.47 10.80 -22.81
N THR A 34 8.41 11.75 -22.62
CA THR A 34 9.20 11.83 -21.39
C THR A 34 8.32 12.04 -20.15
N THR A 35 7.29 12.88 -20.26
CA THR A 35 6.39 13.16 -19.12
C THR A 35 5.53 11.94 -18.75
N VAL A 36 5.05 11.20 -19.75
CA VAL A 36 4.27 9.97 -19.54
C VAL A 36 5.13 8.88 -18.91
N GLU A 37 6.38 8.74 -19.33
CA GLU A 37 7.33 7.80 -18.72
C GLU A 37 7.57 8.12 -17.24
N ALA A 38 7.89 9.38 -16.93
CA ALA A 38 8.06 9.84 -15.54
C ALA A 38 6.78 9.67 -14.70
N LEU A 39 5.60 9.84 -15.29
CA LEU A 39 4.33 9.57 -14.62
C LEU A 39 4.16 8.08 -14.33
N GLY A 40 4.52 7.20 -15.27
CA GLY A 40 4.49 5.75 -15.10
C GLY A 40 5.36 5.29 -13.92
N GLU A 41 6.55 5.86 -13.76
CA GLU A 41 7.43 5.59 -12.61
C GLU A 41 6.78 5.97 -11.28
N LYS A 42 6.14 7.15 -11.22
CA LYS A 42 5.44 7.63 -10.01
C LYS A 42 4.26 6.74 -9.65
N VAL A 43 3.46 6.33 -10.65
CA VAL A 43 2.34 5.42 -10.46
C VAL A 43 2.84 4.08 -9.91
N SER A 44 3.88 3.50 -10.50
CA SER A 44 4.46 2.23 -10.02
C SER A 44 4.93 2.32 -8.57
N MET A 45 5.54 3.44 -8.18
CA MET A 45 5.96 3.67 -6.79
C MET A 45 4.77 3.77 -5.83
N LEU A 46 3.69 4.45 -6.25
CA LEU A 46 2.45 4.55 -5.46
C LEU A 46 1.75 3.19 -5.32
N GLU A 47 1.69 2.39 -6.38
CA GLU A 47 1.13 1.04 -6.36
C GLU A 47 1.88 0.14 -5.35
N LYS A 48 3.22 0.18 -5.36
CA LYS A 48 4.06 -0.53 -4.38
C LYS A 48 3.84 -0.01 -2.96
N GLY A 49 3.76 1.31 -2.77
CA GLY A 49 3.48 1.92 -1.48
C GLY A 49 2.09 1.57 -0.94
N LEU A 50 1.08 1.48 -1.82
CA LEU A 50 -0.28 1.09 -1.44
C LEU A 50 -0.34 -0.39 -1.06
N ALA A 51 0.30 -1.26 -1.86
CA ALA A 51 0.37 -2.69 -1.57
C ALA A 51 1.01 -2.98 -0.20
N THR A 52 1.97 -2.17 0.23
CA THR A 52 2.62 -2.33 1.55
C THR A 52 1.80 -1.71 2.70
N LYS A 53 1.09 -0.59 2.47
CA LYS A 53 0.33 0.10 3.52
C LYS A 53 -1.00 -0.56 3.87
N ALA A 54 -1.64 -1.20 2.89
CA ALA A 54 -2.92 -1.87 3.04
C ALA A 54 -2.75 -3.38 2.93
N ASP A 55 -1.77 -3.96 3.62
CA ASP A 55 -1.73 -5.40 3.75
C ASP A 55 -2.97 -5.84 4.55
N ILE A 56 -4.00 -6.25 3.81
CA ILE A 56 -5.29 -6.73 4.33
C ILE A 56 -5.06 -7.80 5.40
N THR A 57 -3.97 -8.56 5.28
CA THR A 57 -3.54 -9.54 6.27
C THR A 57 -3.22 -8.90 7.62
N HIS A 58 -2.58 -7.74 7.65
CA HIS A 58 -2.26 -7.04 8.91
C HIS A 58 -3.53 -6.54 9.61
N VAL A 59 -4.49 -5.97 8.86
CA VAL A 59 -5.78 -5.53 9.43
C VAL A 59 -6.62 -6.72 9.91
N GLN A 60 -6.64 -7.82 9.16
CA GLN A 60 -7.31 -9.05 9.58
C GLN A 60 -6.71 -9.64 10.86
N LEU A 61 -5.37 -9.62 10.99
CA LEU A 61 -4.66 -10.02 12.20
C LEU A 61 -5.07 -9.15 13.40
N ILE A 62 -5.07 -7.82 13.24
CA ILE A 62 -5.48 -6.88 14.28
C ILE A 62 -6.93 -7.13 14.70
N ASN A 63 -7.84 -7.34 13.75
CA ASN A 63 -9.24 -7.65 14.05
C ASN A 63 -9.36 -8.96 14.84
N LYS A 64 -8.67 -10.02 14.42
CA LYS A 64 -8.69 -11.32 15.11
C LYS A 64 -8.14 -11.20 16.53
N GLN A 65 -7.05 -10.45 16.73
CA GLN A 65 -6.51 -10.18 18.07
C GLN A 65 -7.50 -9.38 18.93
N SER A 66 -8.15 -8.38 18.34
CA SER A 66 -9.15 -7.54 19.02
C SER A 66 -10.38 -8.36 19.47
N GLU A 67 -10.84 -9.30 18.64
CA GLU A 67 -11.92 -10.22 19.03
C GLU A 67 -11.54 -11.11 20.20
N ILE A 68 -10.30 -11.63 20.23
CA ILE A 68 -9.79 -12.43 21.36
C ILE A 68 -9.75 -11.59 22.64
N ILE A 69 -9.19 -10.37 22.56
CA ILE A 69 -9.11 -9.46 23.72
C ILE A 69 -10.51 -9.14 24.24
N LYS A 70 -11.47 -8.86 23.34
CA LYS A 70 -12.86 -8.63 23.74
C LYS A 70 -13.44 -9.84 24.47
N LYS A 71 -13.26 -11.06 23.94
CA LYS A 71 -13.72 -12.29 24.61
C LYS A 71 -13.08 -12.48 26.00
N ILE A 72 -11.81 -12.15 26.17
CA ILE A 72 -11.13 -12.20 27.47
C ILE A 72 -11.74 -11.17 28.42
N ASN A 73 -11.93 -9.93 27.97
CA ASN A 73 -12.49 -8.86 28.80
C ASN A 73 -13.96 -9.11 29.19
N ASP A 74 -14.73 -9.71 28.28
CA ASP A 74 -16.12 -10.09 28.53
C ASP A 74 -16.22 -11.40 29.33
N SER A 75 -15.14 -12.17 29.47
CA SER A 75 -15.14 -13.43 30.21
C SER A 75 -15.21 -13.19 31.72
N LYS A 76 -15.89 -14.11 32.42
CA LYS A 76 -15.95 -14.08 33.89
C LYS A 76 -14.55 -14.36 34.43
N SER A 77 -14.04 -13.45 35.27
CA SER A 77 -12.79 -13.68 36.00
C SER A 77 -12.89 -14.96 36.82
N ILE A 78 -11.92 -15.85 36.66
CA ILE A 78 -11.83 -17.10 37.41
C ILE A 78 -10.98 -16.81 38.65
N PRO A 79 -11.56 -16.79 39.86
CA PRO A 79 -10.78 -16.67 41.08
C PRO A 79 -9.87 -17.89 41.18
N MET A 80 -8.60 -17.66 41.46
CA MET A 80 -7.57 -18.70 41.51
C MET A 80 -7.03 -18.75 42.93
N ASP A 81 -7.32 -19.86 43.61
CA ASP A 81 -6.80 -20.10 44.95
C ASP A 81 -5.40 -20.73 44.83
N CYS A 82 -4.44 -20.14 45.53
CA CYS A 82 -3.09 -20.65 45.61
C CYS A 82 -2.73 -21.00 47.06
N LYS A 83 -2.32 -22.25 47.28
CA LYS A 83 -1.76 -22.70 48.55
C LYS A 83 -0.24 -22.64 48.45
N VAL A 84 0.36 -21.88 49.37
CA VAL A 84 1.83 -21.75 49.44
C VAL A 84 2.31 -22.45 50.70
N GLY A 85 3.18 -23.43 50.52
CA GLY A 85 3.87 -24.13 51.60
C GLY A 85 5.33 -23.68 51.68
N LEU A 86 5.80 -23.38 52.89
CA LEU A 86 7.21 -23.08 53.17
C LEU A 86 7.76 -24.14 54.12
N SER A 87 8.80 -24.82 53.66
CA SER A 87 9.48 -25.89 54.38
C SER A 87 10.57 -25.30 55.27
N LEU A 88 10.92 -25.98 56.36
CA LEU A 88 11.95 -25.52 57.31
C LEU A 88 13.37 -25.49 56.71
N ASP A 89 13.60 -26.21 55.61
CA ASP A 89 14.83 -26.17 54.81
C ASP A 89 14.85 -24.99 53.81
N GLY A 90 13.83 -24.11 53.84
CA GLY A 90 13.70 -22.95 52.97
C GLY A 90 13.05 -23.24 51.61
N ARG A 91 12.60 -24.48 51.34
CA ARG A 91 11.92 -24.83 50.09
C ARG A 91 10.49 -24.28 50.09
N VAL A 92 10.16 -23.50 49.06
CA VAL A 92 8.81 -22.98 48.82
C VAL A 92 8.12 -23.76 47.71
N VAL A 93 6.89 -24.21 47.95
CA VAL A 93 6.03 -24.86 46.96
C VAL A 93 4.73 -24.06 46.88
N ALA A 94 4.34 -23.71 45.66
CA ALA A 94 3.04 -23.09 45.38
C ALA A 94 2.21 -24.06 44.56
N GLU A 95 1.04 -24.41 45.07
CA GLU A 95 0.04 -25.20 44.37
C GLU A 95 -1.14 -24.30 44.02
N SER A 96 -1.55 -24.28 42.76
CA SER A 96 -2.69 -23.48 42.31
C SER A 96 -3.82 -24.37 41.87
N ILE A 97 -5.01 -24.12 42.41
CA ILE A 97 -6.22 -24.87 42.08
C ILE A 97 -7.07 -23.98 41.20
N VAL A 98 -7.32 -24.42 39.97
CA VAL A 98 -8.22 -23.75 39.02
C VAL A 98 -9.40 -24.68 38.78
N GLU A 99 -10.59 -24.25 39.20
CA GLU A 99 -11.83 -24.96 38.89
C GLU A 99 -12.38 -24.44 37.56
N HIS A 100 -12.46 -25.33 36.56
CA HIS A 100 -13.02 -24.99 35.25
C HIS A 100 -14.18 -25.96 34.93
N THR A 101 -15.28 -25.40 34.46
CA THR A 101 -16.39 -26.15 33.87
C THR A 101 -16.38 -25.84 32.39
N ALA A 102 -15.87 -26.76 31.56
CA ALA A 102 -15.98 -26.63 30.11
C ALA A 102 -17.31 -27.23 29.66
N ASP A 103 -18.14 -26.43 29.01
CA ASP A 103 -19.22 -26.97 28.19
C ASP A 103 -18.58 -27.73 27.03
N SER A 104 -18.78 -29.05 26.98
CA SER A 104 -18.40 -29.83 25.80
C SER A 104 -19.22 -29.35 24.61
N ILE A 105 -18.55 -29.08 23.49
CA ILE A 105 -19.18 -28.82 22.19
C ILE A 105 -19.75 -30.12 21.63
#